data_AF-A0A4Q9DEI7-F1
#
_entry.id   AF-A0A4Q9DEI7-F1
#
_cell.length_a   1.000
_cell.length_b   1.000
_cell.length_c   1.000
_cell.angle_alpha   90.00
_cell.angle_beta   90.00
_cell.angle_gamma   90.00
#
_symmetry.space_group_name_H-M   'P 1'
#
loop_
_entity.id
_entity.type
_entity.pdbx_description
1 polymer ?
#
loop_
_entity_poly.entity_id
_entity_poly.type
_entity_poly.pdbx_seq_one_letter_code
_entity_poly.pdbx_strand_id
1 'polypeptide(L)'
;MKDKLKGMIIGMSVGVMLSGSIAFADSAQIDVVMKKLKFMFDGKEIAQPDDQQSIVYDGTTYVPIRFLSEALGKDVNWDPENETIWIGKYDKAVVATYKSGTVTWGELSRYVSVISFLDPSNKPRESTSNYKENLLRQMISYRVLSDRATDDIKNEVTPIVDEHLKQIKEYFASQSTVDFAGQLKDAGLQEDDLKQYITGAITAQKVLELKATDERLQSLYDYSIKFQKGEYTMASVRHILIGFTDSDGKARSKDDALKRAQEVEDKLKNGADFAKLAGEYSDDPGSKQNGGLYENAPVNNWVAPFRQAALTLELNQVSDPVETDYGYHVMRVELRKNMPFEEVKDELKAQTVSSEYNSFMGGELNEIIQNITMPK
;
A
#
# COMPACT_ATOMS: atom_id res chain seq x y z
N MET A 1 22.93 66.17 44.03
CA MET A 1 22.23 65.76 45.27
C MET A 1 20.75 65.62 44.98
N LYS A 2 20.21 64.42 45.25
CA LYS A 2 18.79 64.07 45.53
C LYS A 2 17.78 64.01 44.38
N ASP A 3 17.61 62.77 43.89
CA ASP A 3 16.41 61.90 43.97
C ASP A 3 15.01 62.29 43.47
N LYS A 4 14.34 61.21 43.01
CA LYS A 4 12.91 60.95 42.73
C LYS A 4 12.49 61.33 41.30
N LEU A 5 11.92 60.45 40.46
CA LEU A 5 11.05 59.30 40.68
C LEU A 5 11.16 58.38 39.43
N LYS A 6 11.26 57.06 39.62
CA LYS A 6 11.07 56.05 38.56
C LYS A 6 9.59 55.65 38.51
N GLY A 7 9.03 55.57 37.30
CA GLY A 7 7.83 54.78 37.00
C GLY A 7 6.99 55.35 35.86
N MET A 8 6.94 54.66 34.70
CA MET A 8 5.70 54.43 33.95
C MET A 8 5.89 53.48 32.77
N ILE A 9 4.84 52.68 32.55
CA ILE A 9 4.64 51.60 31.59
C ILE A 9 3.77 52.12 30.42
N ILE A 10 4.13 51.72 29.19
CA ILE A 10 3.34 51.49 27.94
C ILE A 10 2.45 52.62 27.39
N GLY A 11 2.60 52.89 26.08
CA GLY A 11 1.43 53.04 25.18
C GLY A 11 1.54 54.01 24.00
N MET A 12 1.21 53.47 22.82
CA MET A 12 0.65 54.11 21.61
C MET A 12 1.55 54.71 20.51
N SER A 13 1.55 53.96 19.39
CA SER A 13 1.03 54.33 18.05
C SER A 13 1.63 55.53 17.31
N VAL A 14 2.41 55.23 16.26
CA VAL A 14 2.83 56.15 15.19
C VAL A 14 1.95 55.90 13.95
N GLY A 15 1.44 56.98 13.37
CA GLY A 15 0.86 56.98 12.02
C GLY A 15 1.80 57.61 10.99
N VAL A 16 1.52 57.34 9.70
CA VAL A 16 1.36 58.31 8.57
C VAL A 16 1.76 57.69 7.22
N MET A 17 0.75 57.67 6.33
CA MET A 17 0.68 57.85 4.86
C MET A 17 1.66 57.16 3.88
N LEU A 18 1.08 56.45 2.90
CA LEU A 18 1.63 56.31 1.55
C LEU A 18 0.56 56.69 0.51
N SER A 19 0.93 57.58 -0.41
CA SER A 19 0.18 58.07 -1.56
C SER A 19 0.07 57.00 -2.66
N GLY A 20 -1.09 56.94 -3.30
CA GLY A 20 -1.46 55.91 -4.27
C GLY A 20 -1.04 56.14 -5.72
N SER A 21 -1.35 55.15 -6.54
CA SER A 21 -1.66 55.26 -7.97
C SER A 21 -2.79 54.26 -8.23
N ILE A 22 -3.98 54.76 -8.57
CA ILE A 22 -5.22 53.99 -8.70
C ILE A 22 -5.37 53.56 -10.16
N ALA A 23 -5.51 52.26 -10.39
CA ALA A 23 -6.15 51.72 -11.58
C ALA A 23 -7.63 51.45 -11.23
N PHE A 24 -8.56 52.07 -11.95
CA PHE A 24 -10.00 51.86 -11.73
C PHE A 24 -10.45 50.61 -12.50
N ALA A 25 -10.73 49.54 -11.77
CA ALA A 25 -11.72 48.55 -12.19
C ALA A 25 -13.09 49.06 -11.72
N ASP A 26 -14.13 48.84 -12.52
CA ASP A 26 -15.52 49.10 -12.13
C ASP A 26 -15.89 48.13 -10.99
N SER A 27 -15.50 48.48 -9.77
CA SER A 27 -15.82 47.74 -8.57
C SER A 27 -17.19 48.20 -8.11
N ALA A 28 -18.22 47.39 -8.34
CA ALA A 28 -19.47 47.53 -7.63
C ALA A 28 -19.16 47.61 -6.12
N GLN A 29 -19.43 48.76 -5.52
CA GLN A 29 -19.14 48.99 -4.11
C GLN A 29 -20.22 48.26 -3.30
N ILE A 30 -19.84 47.18 -2.62
CA ILE A 30 -20.75 46.41 -1.76
C ILE A 30 -20.83 47.14 -0.42
N ASP A 31 -21.95 47.80 -0.16
CA ASP A 31 -22.23 48.38 1.16
C ASP A 31 -22.63 47.27 2.13
N VAL A 32 -21.67 46.86 2.98
CA VAL A 32 -21.89 45.90 4.06
C VAL A 32 -22.04 46.65 5.37
N VAL A 33 -23.20 46.57 6.00
CA VAL A 33 -23.45 47.22 7.30
C VAL A 33 -23.39 46.20 8.42
N MET A 34 -22.43 46.37 9.33
CA MET A 34 -22.38 45.62 10.59
C MET A 34 -23.44 46.19 11.54
N LYS A 35 -24.47 45.40 11.88
CA LYS A 35 -25.49 45.79 12.87
C LYS A 35 -25.38 44.91 14.11
N LYS A 36 -25.45 45.53 15.29
CA LYS A 36 -25.64 44.80 16.55
C LYS A 36 -27.08 44.29 16.60
N LEU A 37 -27.25 43.01 16.30
CA LEU A 37 -28.53 42.32 16.34
C LEU A 37 -28.70 41.55 17.65
N LYS A 38 -29.94 41.38 18.09
CA LYS A 38 -30.30 40.53 19.23
C LYS A 38 -30.82 39.19 18.71
N PHE A 39 -30.29 38.10 19.24
CA PHE A 39 -30.72 36.76 18.87
C PHE A 39 -31.34 36.06 20.06
N MET A 40 -32.54 35.51 19.86
CA MET A 40 -33.29 34.79 20.89
C MET A 40 -33.40 33.33 20.49
N PHE A 41 -32.87 32.43 21.32
CA PHE A 41 -32.96 30.98 21.15
C PHE A 41 -33.68 30.40 22.36
N ASP A 42 -34.79 29.69 22.14
CA ASP A 42 -35.62 29.10 23.20
C ASP A 42 -35.94 30.08 24.35
N GLY A 43 -36.25 31.33 23.99
CA GLY A 43 -36.58 32.40 24.94
C GLY A 43 -35.39 33.04 25.67
N LYS A 44 -34.15 32.65 25.35
CA LYS A 44 -32.92 33.23 25.91
C LYS A 44 -32.17 34.06 24.88
N GLU A 45 -31.72 35.24 25.27
CA GLU A 45 -30.85 36.07 24.43
C GLU A 45 -29.44 35.45 24.40
N ILE A 46 -28.91 35.19 23.21
CA ILE A 46 -27.54 34.72 22.99
C ILE A 46 -26.79 35.80 22.21
N ALA A 47 -25.69 36.29 22.79
CA ALA A 47 -24.85 37.31 22.16
C ALA A 47 -23.91 36.70 21.13
N GLN A 48 -23.70 37.40 20.00
CA GLN A 48 -22.72 36.99 19.01
C GLN A 48 -21.28 37.25 19.50
N PRO A 49 -20.36 36.31 19.30
CA PRO A 49 -18.93 36.56 19.43
C PRO A 49 -18.46 37.69 18.50
N ASP A 50 -17.43 38.43 18.91
CA ASP A 50 -16.91 39.58 18.16
C ASP A 50 -16.36 39.19 16.78
N ASP A 51 -15.91 37.95 16.61
CA ASP A 51 -15.40 37.35 15.37
C ASP A 51 -16.50 36.69 14.51
N GLN A 52 -17.75 36.70 14.97
CA GLN A 52 -18.92 36.11 14.30
C GLN A 52 -20.07 37.11 14.17
N GLN A 53 -19.74 38.35 13.77
CA GLN A 53 -20.74 39.41 13.57
C GLN A 53 -21.61 39.15 12.33
N SER A 54 -22.90 39.46 12.46
CA SER A 54 -23.83 39.47 11.33
C SER A 54 -23.66 40.70 10.46
N ILE A 55 -23.82 40.50 9.16
CA ILE A 55 -23.82 41.58 8.18
C ILE A 55 -25.21 41.78 7.59
N VAL A 56 -25.51 43.01 7.20
CA VAL A 56 -26.66 43.30 6.34
C VAL A 56 -26.14 43.71 4.98
N TYR A 57 -26.57 43.00 3.95
CA TYR A 57 -26.25 43.25 2.55
C TYR A 57 -27.54 43.23 1.73
N ASP A 58 -27.79 44.30 0.98
CA ASP A 58 -29.00 44.48 0.16
C ASP A 58 -30.32 44.16 0.91
N GLY A 59 -30.46 44.71 2.11
CA GLY A 59 -31.61 44.47 2.99
C GLY A 59 -31.70 43.07 3.59
N THR A 60 -30.80 42.16 3.23
CA THR A 60 -30.74 40.78 3.74
C THR A 60 -29.75 40.69 4.88
N THR A 61 -30.18 40.12 6.00
CA THR A 61 -29.33 39.84 7.15
C THR A 61 -28.66 38.47 6.96
N TYR A 62 -27.33 38.46 6.94
CA TYR A 62 -26.53 37.25 6.94
C TYR A 62 -25.95 37.04 8.33
N VAL A 63 -26.22 35.88 8.89
CA VAL A 63 -25.80 35.49 10.24
C VAL A 63 -24.78 34.37 10.10
N PRO A 64 -23.62 34.43 10.78
CA PRO A 64 -22.64 33.37 10.72
C PRO A 64 -23.22 32.02 11.15
N ILE A 65 -23.06 31.03 10.29
CA ILE A 65 -23.57 29.68 10.50
C ILE A 65 -22.99 29.02 11.77
N ARG A 66 -21.73 29.34 12.10
CA ARG A 66 -21.05 28.90 13.31
C ARG A 66 -21.79 29.34 14.57
N PHE A 67 -22.16 30.62 14.65
CA PHE A 67 -22.91 31.18 15.78
C PHE A 67 -24.28 30.51 15.91
N LEU A 68 -25.03 30.39 14.81
CA LEU A 68 -26.35 29.75 14.82
C LEU A 68 -26.27 28.30 15.29
N SER A 69 -25.26 27.57 14.84
CA SER A 69 -25.06 26.16 15.18
C SER A 69 -24.64 25.97 16.64
N GLU A 70 -23.67 26.75 17.12
CA GLU A 70 -23.19 26.71 18.51
C GLU A 70 -24.32 27.08 19.49
N ALA A 71 -25.15 28.07 19.14
CA ALA A 71 -26.35 28.44 19.89
C ALA A 71 -27.36 27.28 20.00
N LEU A 72 -27.40 26.38 19.02
CA LEU A 72 -28.22 25.17 19.00
C LEU A 72 -27.49 23.93 19.56
N GLY A 73 -26.30 24.12 20.15
CA GLY A 73 -25.50 23.04 20.74
C GLY A 73 -24.91 22.08 19.71
N LYS A 74 -24.61 22.57 18.50
CA LYS A 74 -24.00 21.80 17.41
C LYS A 74 -22.64 22.40 17.02
N ASP A 75 -21.63 21.56 16.90
CA ASP A 75 -20.31 21.98 16.43
C ASP A 75 -20.30 22.28 14.94
N VAL A 76 -19.45 23.22 14.50
CA VAL A 76 -19.22 23.50 13.07
C VAL A 76 -17.79 23.17 12.69
N ASN A 77 -17.64 22.23 11.75
CA ASN A 77 -16.35 21.84 11.20
C ASN A 77 -16.24 22.26 9.74
N TRP A 78 -15.11 22.87 9.38
CA TRP A 78 -14.77 23.23 8.01
C TRP A 78 -13.81 22.20 7.44
N ASP A 79 -14.18 21.60 6.32
CA ASP A 79 -13.31 20.75 5.53
C ASP A 79 -12.77 21.57 4.33
N PRO A 80 -11.51 22.04 4.39
CA PRO A 80 -10.94 22.88 3.34
C PRO A 80 -10.66 22.14 2.03
N GLU A 81 -10.54 20.81 2.05
CA GLU A 81 -10.27 20.02 0.84
C GLU A 81 -11.51 19.95 -0.06
N ASN A 82 -12.68 19.89 0.57
CA ASN A 82 -13.97 19.62 -0.07
C ASN A 82 -14.91 20.83 -0.05
N GLU A 83 -14.41 21.97 0.41
CA GLU A 83 -15.17 23.21 0.63
C GLU A 83 -16.50 22.98 1.37
N THR A 84 -16.52 22.05 2.33
CA THR A 84 -17.76 21.58 2.97
C THR A 84 -17.86 22.04 4.43
N ILE A 85 -19.05 22.53 4.81
CA ILE A 85 -19.38 22.93 6.19
C ILE A 85 -20.23 21.85 6.85
N TRP A 86 -19.74 21.25 7.93
CA TRP A 86 -20.47 20.25 8.71
C TRP A 86 -21.05 20.85 9.97
N ILE A 87 -22.32 20.54 10.25
CA ILE A 87 -23.02 20.94 11.47
C ILE A 87 -23.36 19.69 12.31
N GLY A 88 -22.82 19.61 13.52
CA GLY A 88 -23.05 18.52 14.47
C GLY A 88 -22.03 17.38 14.42
N LYS A 89 -22.43 16.20 14.93
CA LYS A 89 -21.56 15.03 15.09
C LYS A 89 -21.36 14.28 13.77
N TYR A 90 -20.27 14.62 13.09
CA TYR A 90 -19.91 14.09 11.78
C TYR A 90 -19.47 12.62 11.79
N ASP A 91 -18.91 12.14 12.91
CA ASP A 91 -18.49 10.75 13.12
C ASP A 91 -19.61 9.71 12.91
N LYS A 92 -20.87 10.10 13.08
CA LYS A 92 -22.05 9.22 12.91
C LYS A 92 -22.67 9.27 11.51
N ALA A 93 -22.20 10.14 10.61
CA ALA A 93 -22.72 10.21 9.25
C ALA A 93 -22.48 8.88 8.52
N VAL A 94 -23.52 8.30 7.91
CA VAL A 94 -23.38 7.06 7.13
C VAL A 94 -22.72 7.39 5.79
N VAL A 95 -21.59 6.73 5.50
CA VAL A 95 -20.79 6.92 4.28
C VAL A 95 -20.91 5.76 3.30
N ALA A 96 -21.37 4.61 3.77
CA ALA A 96 -21.77 3.50 2.93
C ALA A 96 -22.89 2.69 3.56
N THR A 97 -23.72 2.11 2.70
CA THR A 97 -24.69 1.08 3.06
C THR A 97 -24.43 -0.15 2.20
N TYR A 98 -24.39 -1.31 2.83
CA TYR A 98 -24.20 -2.61 2.18
C TYR A 98 -25.22 -3.61 2.75
N LYS A 99 -25.43 -4.73 2.08
CA LYS A 99 -26.54 -5.65 2.36
C LYS A 99 -26.72 -6.03 3.84
N SER A 100 -25.64 -6.18 4.61
CA SER A 100 -25.68 -6.56 6.03
C SER A 100 -25.39 -5.41 7.01
N GLY A 101 -25.20 -4.17 6.56
CA GLY A 101 -24.91 -3.08 7.48
C GLY A 101 -24.58 -1.73 6.85
N THR A 102 -24.04 -0.85 7.68
CA THR A 102 -23.62 0.50 7.30
C THR A 102 -22.20 0.77 7.79
N VAL A 103 -21.51 1.69 7.13
CA VAL A 103 -20.26 2.27 7.63
C VAL A 103 -20.49 3.75 7.92
N THR A 104 -20.06 4.23 9.08
CA THR A 104 -20.06 5.66 9.41
C THR A 104 -18.71 6.32 9.12
N TRP A 105 -18.70 7.64 8.95
CA TRP A 105 -17.49 8.42 8.73
C TRP A 105 -16.46 8.24 9.85
N GLY A 106 -16.91 8.16 11.10
CA GLY A 106 -16.04 7.93 12.24
C GLY A 106 -15.39 6.54 12.22
N GLU A 107 -16.11 5.51 11.77
CA GLU A 107 -15.53 4.18 11.60
C GLU A 107 -14.48 4.18 10.47
N LEU A 108 -14.80 4.77 9.31
CA LEU A 108 -13.86 4.88 8.19
C LEU A 108 -12.62 5.68 8.59
N SER A 109 -12.79 6.81 9.29
CA SER A 109 -11.69 7.67 9.73
C SER A 109 -10.74 6.94 10.67
N ARG A 110 -11.26 6.18 11.65
CA ARG A 110 -10.42 5.33 12.51
C ARG A 110 -9.72 4.24 11.72
N TYR A 111 -10.41 3.58 10.79
CA TYR A 111 -9.81 2.56 9.92
C TYR A 111 -8.64 3.12 9.08
N VAL A 112 -8.83 4.29 8.48
CA VAL A 112 -7.76 5.02 7.75
C VAL A 112 -6.59 5.34 8.69
N SER A 113 -6.87 5.88 9.87
CA SER A 113 -5.84 6.20 10.87
C SER A 113 -5.07 4.97 11.34
N VAL A 114 -5.71 3.81 11.50
CA VAL A 114 -5.03 2.54 11.84
C VAL A 114 -4.02 2.18 10.75
N ILE A 115 -4.41 2.24 9.48
CA ILE A 115 -3.52 1.89 8.37
C ILE A 115 -2.37 2.88 8.25
N SER A 116 -2.63 4.19 8.36
CA SER A 116 -1.58 5.22 8.41
C SER A 116 -0.66 5.09 9.63
N PHE A 117 -1.17 4.59 10.76
CA PHE A 117 -0.38 4.35 11.96
C PHE A 117 0.56 3.16 11.78
N LEU A 118 0.06 2.05 11.24
CA LEU A 118 0.86 0.84 10.98
C LEU A 118 1.88 1.03 9.86
N ASP A 119 1.56 1.86 8.86
CA ASP A 119 2.45 2.21 7.77
C ASP A 119 2.40 3.74 7.49
N PRO A 120 3.32 4.51 8.11
CA PRO A 120 3.38 5.96 7.96
C PRO A 120 3.61 6.45 6.52
N SER A 121 4.04 5.58 5.59
CA SER A 121 4.19 5.95 4.18
C SER A 121 2.85 6.30 3.50
N ASN A 122 1.73 5.89 4.12
CA ASN A 122 0.38 6.21 3.65
C ASN A 122 -0.13 7.60 4.05
N LYS A 123 0.49 8.27 5.04
CA LYS A 123 0.05 9.58 5.54
C LYS A 123 -0.18 10.63 4.45
N PRO A 124 0.68 10.78 3.42
CA PRO A 124 0.46 11.78 2.37
C PRO A 124 -0.81 11.56 1.54
N ARG A 125 -1.40 10.36 1.56
CA ARG A 125 -2.59 9.99 0.77
C ARG A 125 -3.84 9.84 1.61
N GLU A 126 -3.73 9.90 2.94
CA GLU A 126 -4.81 9.58 3.88
C GLU A 126 -6.03 10.50 3.74
N SER A 127 -5.83 11.74 3.27
CA SER A 127 -6.91 12.70 3.05
C SER A 127 -7.63 12.50 1.71
N THR A 128 -6.98 11.88 0.72
CA THR A 128 -7.49 11.84 -0.65
C THR A 128 -8.75 10.98 -0.80
N SER A 129 -9.74 11.46 -1.56
CA SER A 129 -11.05 10.79 -1.71
C SER A 129 -10.93 9.38 -2.30
N ASN A 130 -10.05 9.17 -3.29
CA ASN A 130 -9.82 7.83 -3.88
C ASN A 130 -9.21 6.84 -2.87
N TYR A 131 -8.26 7.29 -2.04
CA TYR A 131 -7.66 6.41 -1.03
C TYR A 131 -8.70 6.02 0.04
N LYS A 132 -9.50 6.98 0.51
CA LYS A 132 -10.61 6.74 1.44
C LYS A 132 -11.65 5.78 0.84
N GLU A 133 -11.99 5.89 -0.44
CA GLU A 133 -12.93 4.97 -1.08
C GLU A 133 -12.39 3.53 -1.11
N ASN A 134 -11.11 3.37 -1.45
CA ASN A 134 -10.48 2.06 -1.50
C ASN A 134 -10.43 1.40 -0.11
N LEU A 135 -10.10 2.18 0.93
CA LEU A 135 -10.12 1.70 2.30
C LEU A 135 -11.52 1.42 2.82
N LEU A 136 -12.51 2.22 2.43
CA LEU A 136 -13.92 1.95 2.72
C LEU A 136 -14.36 0.61 2.13
N ARG A 137 -14.02 0.35 0.86
CA ARG A 137 -14.31 -0.93 0.18
C ARG A 137 -13.60 -2.10 0.86
N GLN A 138 -12.33 -1.94 1.23
CA GLN A 138 -11.57 -2.95 1.98
C GLN A 138 -12.18 -3.21 3.38
N MET A 139 -12.59 -2.16 4.09
CA MET A 139 -13.23 -2.29 5.39
C MET A 139 -14.55 -3.07 5.29
N ILE A 140 -15.38 -2.76 4.28
CA ILE A 140 -16.62 -3.49 4.01
C ILE A 140 -16.31 -4.94 3.62
N SER A 141 -15.27 -5.18 2.82
CA SER A 141 -14.88 -6.54 2.42
C SER A 141 -14.53 -7.40 3.63
N TYR A 142 -13.76 -6.88 4.57
CA TYR A 142 -13.42 -7.59 5.81
C TYR A 142 -14.64 -7.87 6.67
N ARG A 143 -15.58 -6.92 6.80
CA ARG A 143 -16.84 -7.15 7.52
C ARG A 143 -17.66 -8.28 6.88
N VAL A 144 -17.88 -8.20 5.57
CA VAL A 144 -18.69 -9.17 4.82
C VAL A 144 -18.06 -10.57 4.82
N LEU A 145 -16.74 -10.67 4.72
CA LEU A 145 -16.04 -11.95 4.81
C LEU A 145 -16.05 -12.48 6.24
N SER A 146 -15.88 -11.62 7.25
CA SER A 146 -15.97 -12.01 8.66
C SER A 146 -17.36 -12.52 9.05
N ASP A 147 -18.43 -11.98 8.46
CA ASP A 147 -19.80 -12.48 8.62
C ASP A 147 -19.97 -13.94 8.15
N ARG A 148 -19.08 -14.43 7.28
CA ARG A 148 -19.06 -15.82 6.78
C ARG A 148 -18.24 -16.77 7.65
N ALA A 149 -17.53 -16.26 8.66
CA ALA A 149 -16.67 -17.08 9.50
C ALA A 149 -17.48 -18.00 10.43
N THR A 150 -17.08 -19.27 10.46
CA THR A 150 -17.58 -20.24 11.45
C THR A 150 -17.01 -19.94 12.83
N ASP A 151 -17.60 -20.53 13.87
CA ASP A 151 -17.08 -20.38 15.24
C ASP A 151 -15.67 -21.00 15.38
N ASP A 152 -15.36 -22.06 14.64
CA ASP A 152 -14.02 -22.64 14.60
C ASP A 152 -12.98 -21.63 14.07
N ILE A 153 -13.30 -20.92 12.99
CA ILE A 153 -12.42 -19.86 12.46
C ILE A 153 -12.24 -18.75 13.49
N LYS A 154 -13.32 -18.29 14.13
CA LYS A 154 -13.23 -17.23 15.15
C LYS A 154 -12.35 -17.64 16.34
N ASN A 155 -12.47 -18.90 16.77
CA ASN A 155 -11.65 -19.47 17.83
C ASN A 155 -10.18 -19.59 17.41
N GLU A 156 -9.89 -19.96 16.16
CA GLU A 156 -8.52 -20.02 15.62
C GLU A 156 -7.90 -18.63 15.47
N VAL A 157 -8.67 -17.63 15.03
CA VAL A 157 -8.19 -16.26 14.76
C VAL A 157 -7.78 -15.55 16.05
N THR A 158 -8.51 -15.75 17.14
CA THR A 158 -8.30 -15.02 18.42
C THR A 158 -6.84 -15.06 18.92
N PRO A 159 -6.20 -16.23 19.12
CA PRO A 159 -4.81 -16.27 19.57
C PRO A 159 -3.81 -15.70 18.55
N ILE A 160 -4.11 -15.79 17.25
CA ILE A 160 -3.27 -15.21 16.20
C ILE A 160 -3.29 -13.68 16.29
N VAL A 161 -4.48 -13.08 16.47
CA VAL A 161 -4.64 -11.63 16.65
C VAL A 161 -3.89 -11.14 17.89
N ASP A 162 -4.00 -11.86 19.01
CA ASP A 162 -3.34 -11.47 20.26
C ASP A 162 -1.80 -11.50 20.11
N GLU A 163 -1.25 -12.50 19.42
CA GLU A 163 0.19 -12.57 19.13
C GLU A 163 0.65 -11.47 18.15
N HIS A 164 -0.11 -11.22 17.08
CA HIS A 164 0.19 -10.11 16.16
C HIS A 164 0.16 -8.74 16.87
N LEU A 165 -0.82 -8.51 17.73
CA LEU A 165 -0.92 -7.26 18.49
C LEU A 165 0.26 -7.11 19.46
N LYS A 166 0.71 -8.20 20.08
CA LYS A 166 1.91 -8.21 20.92
C LYS A 166 3.16 -7.84 20.11
N GLN A 167 3.36 -8.43 18.93
CA GLN A 167 4.49 -8.11 18.06
C GLN A 167 4.49 -6.65 17.60
N ILE A 168 3.32 -6.10 17.27
CA ILE A 168 3.16 -4.68 16.96
C ILE A 168 3.58 -3.82 18.16
N LYS A 169 3.10 -4.14 19.37
CA LYS A 169 3.49 -3.40 20.58
C LYS A 169 5.00 -3.42 20.81
N GLU A 170 5.63 -4.57 20.67
CA GLU A 170 7.09 -4.75 20.81
C GLU A 170 7.85 -3.94 19.76
N TYR A 171 7.40 -3.99 18.50
CA TYR A 171 7.99 -3.19 17.42
C TYR A 171 7.91 -1.69 17.73
N PHE A 172 6.72 -1.15 18.02
CA PHE A 172 6.56 0.28 18.30
C PHE A 172 7.29 0.74 19.58
N ALA A 173 7.36 -0.11 20.60
CA ALA A 173 8.16 0.15 21.79
C ALA A 173 9.67 0.18 21.50
N SER A 174 10.14 -0.59 20.52
CA SER A 174 11.55 -0.56 20.10
C SER A 174 11.94 0.70 19.34
N GLN A 175 10.97 1.38 18.69
CA GLN A 175 11.21 2.53 17.82
C GLN A 175 11.01 3.89 18.52
N SER A 176 10.46 3.92 19.74
CA SER A 176 10.06 5.16 20.39
C SER A 176 10.18 5.09 21.91
N THR A 177 10.42 6.25 22.54
CA THR A 177 10.41 6.40 24.01
C THR A 177 9.01 6.68 24.56
N VAL A 178 8.06 7.05 23.71
CA VAL A 178 6.64 7.20 24.07
C VAL A 178 6.03 5.81 24.16
N ASP A 179 5.30 5.51 25.22
CA ASP A 179 4.62 4.22 25.34
C ASP A 179 3.58 4.03 24.23
N PHE A 180 3.25 2.78 23.93
CA PHE A 180 2.36 2.45 22.82
C PHE A 180 0.98 3.11 22.95
N ALA A 181 0.46 3.21 24.18
CA ALA A 181 -0.82 3.87 24.46
C ALA A 181 -0.78 5.38 24.15
N GLY A 182 0.32 6.07 24.49
CA GLY A 182 0.55 7.46 24.14
C GLY A 182 0.63 7.66 22.63
N GLN A 183 1.35 6.78 21.91
CA GLN A 183 1.44 6.84 20.45
C GLN A 183 0.07 6.66 19.77
N LEU A 184 -0.77 5.74 20.25
CA LEU A 184 -2.13 5.56 19.76
C LEU A 184 -2.99 6.80 20.04
N LYS A 185 -2.90 7.36 21.25
CA LYS A 185 -3.64 8.57 21.62
C LYS A 185 -3.29 9.75 20.73
N ASP A 186 -2.01 9.94 20.41
CA ASP A 186 -1.54 10.99 19.50
C ASP A 186 -2.08 10.81 18.08
N ALA A 187 -2.34 9.56 17.67
CA ALA A 187 -3.00 9.21 16.40
C ALA A 187 -4.55 9.24 16.48
N GLY A 188 -5.14 9.53 17.64
CA GLY A 188 -6.60 9.49 17.84
C GLY A 188 -7.19 8.08 17.85
N LEU A 189 -6.38 7.07 18.19
CA LEU A 189 -6.72 5.66 18.16
C LEU A 189 -6.78 5.04 19.56
N GLN A 190 -7.47 3.91 19.66
CA GLN A 190 -7.44 3.00 20.80
C GLN A 190 -6.87 1.65 20.35
N GLU A 191 -6.39 0.86 21.32
CA GLU A 191 -5.89 -0.49 21.04
C GLU A 191 -6.95 -1.38 20.37
N ASP A 192 -8.21 -1.19 20.73
CA ASP A 192 -9.33 -1.92 20.14
C ASP A 192 -9.50 -1.63 18.64
N ASP A 193 -9.16 -0.42 18.17
CA ASP A 193 -9.21 -0.09 16.73
C ASP A 193 -8.22 -0.95 15.93
N LEU A 194 -7.01 -1.15 16.46
CA LEU A 194 -6.01 -2.04 15.86
C LEU A 194 -6.47 -3.49 15.93
N LYS A 195 -6.98 -3.92 17.09
CA LYS A 195 -7.47 -5.28 17.29
C LYS A 195 -8.58 -5.61 16.29
N GLN A 196 -9.55 -4.72 16.10
CA GLN A 196 -10.62 -4.90 15.12
C GLN A 196 -10.09 -4.99 13.68
N TYR A 197 -9.14 -4.12 13.30
CA TYR A 197 -8.52 -4.15 11.97
C TYR A 197 -7.83 -5.50 11.69
N ILE A 198 -6.95 -5.92 12.61
CA ILE A 198 -6.18 -7.17 12.49
C ILE A 198 -7.14 -8.38 12.48
N THR A 199 -8.15 -8.36 13.36
CA THR A 199 -9.16 -9.43 13.42
C THR A 199 -9.91 -9.56 12.10
N GLY A 200 -10.39 -8.44 11.54
CA GLY A 200 -11.09 -8.46 10.25
C GLY A 200 -10.22 -8.98 9.10
N ALA A 201 -8.96 -8.54 9.04
CA ALA A 201 -8.02 -8.96 8.01
C ALA A 201 -7.71 -10.48 8.08
N ILE A 202 -7.36 -10.98 9.27
CA ILE A 202 -7.00 -12.40 9.47
C ILE A 202 -8.25 -13.28 9.31
N THR A 203 -9.42 -12.85 9.80
CA THR A 203 -10.68 -13.60 9.62
C THR A 203 -11.04 -13.71 8.15
N ALA A 204 -10.97 -12.60 7.40
CA ALA A 204 -11.21 -12.59 5.97
C ALA A 204 -10.26 -13.54 5.22
N GLN A 205 -8.97 -13.51 5.56
CA GLN A 205 -7.99 -14.46 5.04
C GLN A 205 -8.41 -15.92 5.33
N LYS A 206 -8.71 -16.26 6.58
CA LYS A 206 -9.10 -17.63 6.99
C LYS A 206 -10.37 -18.12 6.31
N VAL A 207 -11.35 -17.25 6.11
CA VAL A 207 -12.57 -17.57 5.37
C VAL A 207 -12.26 -17.90 3.90
N LEU A 208 -11.37 -17.14 3.27
CA LEU A 208 -10.95 -17.40 1.89
C LEU A 208 -10.05 -18.64 1.79
N GLU A 209 -9.28 -18.96 2.83
CA GLU A 209 -8.49 -20.19 2.90
C GLU A 209 -9.36 -21.46 2.80
N LEU A 210 -10.64 -21.41 3.19
CA LEU A 210 -11.57 -22.53 2.98
C LEU A 210 -11.75 -22.89 1.49
N LYS A 211 -11.45 -21.96 0.57
CA LYS A 211 -11.49 -22.19 -0.88
C LYS A 211 -10.21 -22.82 -1.42
N ALA A 212 -9.15 -22.90 -0.62
CA ALA A 212 -7.86 -23.48 -0.96
C ALA A 212 -7.79 -24.95 -0.47
N THR A 213 -8.73 -25.79 -0.92
CA THR A 213 -8.73 -27.21 -0.58
C THR A 213 -7.56 -27.94 -1.25
N ASP A 214 -7.07 -29.01 -0.63
CA ASP A 214 -5.98 -29.81 -1.17
C ASP A 214 -6.26 -30.29 -2.60
N GLU A 215 -7.50 -30.66 -2.95
CA GLU A 215 -7.83 -31.06 -4.32
C GLU A 215 -7.69 -29.90 -5.32
N ARG A 216 -8.10 -28.69 -4.91
CA ARG A 216 -7.96 -27.50 -5.74
C ARG A 216 -6.49 -27.13 -5.92
N LEU A 217 -5.72 -27.12 -4.83
CA LEU A 217 -4.30 -26.79 -4.87
C LEU A 217 -3.52 -27.80 -5.72
N GLN A 218 -3.82 -29.09 -5.60
CA GLN A 218 -3.26 -30.13 -6.46
C GLN A 218 -3.61 -29.90 -7.93
N SER A 219 -4.86 -29.54 -8.23
CA SER A 219 -5.30 -29.24 -9.60
C SER A 219 -4.58 -28.02 -10.20
N LEU A 220 -4.33 -26.99 -9.39
CA LEU A 220 -3.54 -25.82 -9.80
C LEU A 220 -2.09 -26.20 -10.06
N TYR A 221 -1.48 -26.99 -9.17
CA TYR A 221 -0.14 -27.52 -9.36
C TYR A 221 -0.01 -28.32 -10.65
N ASP A 222 -0.91 -29.30 -10.87
CA ASP A 222 -0.91 -30.14 -12.07
C ASP A 222 -1.10 -29.31 -13.35
N TYR A 223 -1.95 -28.29 -13.29
CA TYR A 223 -2.12 -27.34 -14.38
C TYR A 223 -0.82 -26.58 -14.68
N SER A 224 -0.15 -26.04 -13.66
CA SER A 224 1.12 -25.33 -13.82
C SER A 224 2.21 -26.24 -14.39
N ILE A 225 2.34 -27.47 -13.90
CA ILE A 225 3.29 -28.45 -14.44
C ILE A 225 3.02 -28.74 -15.92
N LYS A 226 1.75 -28.83 -16.32
CA LYS A 226 1.36 -29.21 -17.69
C LYS A 226 1.47 -28.05 -18.68
N PHE A 227 1.04 -26.86 -18.29
CA PHE A 227 0.84 -25.72 -19.20
C PHE A 227 1.78 -24.54 -18.94
N GLN A 228 2.37 -24.43 -17.77
CA GLN A 228 3.34 -23.39 -17.38
C GLN A 228 4.72 -24.02 -17.13
N LYS A 229 5.22 -24.73 -18.14
CA LYS A 229 6.50 -25.46 -18.04
C LYS A 229 7.60 -24.53 -17.51
N GLY A 230 8.26 -24.98 -16.45
CA GLY A 230 9.33 -24.23 -15.78
C GLY A 230 8.91 -23.52 -14.51
N GLU A 231 7.62 -23.34 -14.24
CA GLU A 231 7.14 -22.61 -13.05
C GLU A 231 7.67 -23.23 -11.76
N TYR A 232 7.47 -24.55 -11.60
CA TYR A 232 7.96 -25.31 -10.45
C TYR A 232 9.14 -26.22 -10.80
N THR A 233 9.88 -25.94 -11.87
CA THR A 233 11.01 -26.78 -12.27
C THR A 233 12.29 -26.29 -11.61
N MET A 234 13.01 -27.22 -10.98
CA MET A 234 14.37 -27.05 -10.50
C MET A 234 15.33 -27.73 -11.47
N ALA A 235 16.45 -27.07 -11.75
CA ALA A 235 17.51 -27.65 -12.56
C ALA A 235 18.89 -27.39 -11.96
N SER A 236 19.77 -28.38 -12.11
CA SER A 236 21.21 -28.17 -11.96
C SER A 236 21.81 -28.08 -13.36
N VAL A 237 22.45 -26.95 -13.66
CA VAL A 237 23.05 -26.69 -14.98
C VAL A 237 24.49 -26.24 -14.80
N ARG A 238 25.36 -26.69 -15.70
CA ARG A 238 26.65 -26.01 -15.91
C ARG A 238 26.53 -25.14 -17.14
N HIS A 239 27.02 -23.91 -17.06
CA HIS A 239 27.03 -23.00 -18.21
C HIS A 239 28.33 -22.21 -18.30
N ILE A 240 28.66 -21.79 -19.52
CA ILE A 240 29.75 -20.88 -19.82
C ILE A 240 29.13 -19.71 -20.58
N LEU A 241 29.15 -18.53 -19.97
CA LEU A 241 28.71 -17.29 -20.58
C LEU A 241 29.86 -16.65 -21.34
N ILE A 242 29.71 -16.49 -22.64
CA ILE A 242 30.54 -15.61 -23.46
C ILE A 242 29.80 -14.29 -23.62
N GLY A 243 30.17 -13.31 -22.78
CA GLY A 243 29.45 -12.03 -22.70
C GLY A 243 29.65 -11.12 -23.91
N PHE A 244 28.75 -10.17 -24.14
CA PHE A 244 29.01 -9.02 -25.03
C PHE A 244 29.94 -7.97 -24.39
N THR A 245 30.22 -8.13 -23.11
CA THR A 245 31.27 -7.45 -22.37
C THR A 245 32.04 -8.53 -21.62
N ASP A 246 33.37 -8.52 -21.73
CA ASP A 246 34.21 -9.48 -21.03
C ASP A 246 34.34 -9.17 -19.53
N SER A 247 34.98 -10.08 -18.80
CA SER A 247 35.21 -9.97 -17.35
C SER A 247 35.96 -8.69 -16.92
N ASP A 248 36.71 -8.05 -17.83
CA ASP A 248 37.46 -6.80 -17.58
C ASP A 248 36.67 -5.55 -17.98
N GLY A 249 35.42 -5.71 -18.41
CA GLY A 249 34.54 -4.61 -18.83
C GLY A 249 34.74 -4.16 -20.27
N LYS A 250 35.50 -4.92 -21.08
CA LYS A 250 35.74 -4.57 -22.50
C LYS A 250 34.64 -5.16 -23.39
N ALA A 251 34.12 -4.32 -24.28
CA ALA A 251 33.09 -4.72 -25.23
C ALA A 251 33.60 -5.79 -26.22
N ARG A 252 32.72 -6.72 -26.56
CA ARG A 252 32.89 -7.81 -27.52
C ARG A 252 31.75 -7.78 -28.53
N SER A 253 32.07 -7.87 -29.82
CA SER A 253 31.04 -7.94 -30.85
C SER A 253 30.22 -9.23 -30.73
N LYS A 254 28.99 -9.22 -31.23
CA LYS A 254 28.13 -10.41 -31.25
C LYS A 254 28.75 -11.56 -32.05
N ASP A 255 29.42 -11.27 -33.17
CA ASP A 255 30.07 -12.28 -34.00
C ASP A 255 31.30 -12.90 -33.30
N ASP A 256 32.08 -12.09 -32.59
CA ASP A 256 33.24 -12.60 -31.84
C ASP A 256 32.81 -13.41 -30.62
N ALA A 257 31.75 -12.98 -29.93
CA ALA A 257 31.15 -13.74 -28.83
C ALA A 257 30.61 -15.10 -29.33
N LEU A 258 29.93 -15.13 -30.48
CA LEU A 258 29.42 -16.36 -31.06
C LEU A 258 30.55 -17.33 -31.43
N LYS A 259 31.59 -16.86 -32.13
CA LYS A 259 32.75 -17.70 -32.49
C LYS A 259 33.43 -18.30 -31.27
N ARG A 260 33.59 -17.51 -30.20
CA ARG A 260 34.19 -17.99 -28.95
C ARG A 260 33.27 -18.97 -28.22
N ALA A 261 31.95 -18.80 -28.28
CA ALA A 261 31.00 -19.78 -27.75
C ALA A 261 31.04 -21.10 -28.54
N GLN A 262 31.12 -21.05 -29.87
CA GLN A 262 31.27 -22.23 -30.73
C GLN A 262 32.59 -22.97 -30.44
N GLU A 263 33.68 -22.25 -30.19
CA GLU A 263 34.94 -22.86 -29.77
C GLU A 263 34.78 -23.64 -28.44
N VAL A 264 34.08 -23.05 -27.46
CA VAL A 264 33.80 -23.71 -26.18
C VAL A 264 32.93 -24.95 -26.37
N GLU A 265 31.87 -24.83 -27.16
CA GLU A 265 30.99 -25.93 -27.54
C GLU A 265 31.77 -27.09 -28.16
N ASP A 266 32.61 -26.83 -29.17
CA ASP A 266 33.43 -27.84 -29.84
C ASP A 266 34.37 -28.53 -28.84
N LYS A 267 35.04 -27.76 -27.98
CA LYS A 267 35.93 -28.33 -26.95
C LYS A 267 35.16 -29.24 -25.98
N LEU A 268 33.98 -28.82 -25.55
CA LEU A 268 33.11 -29.59 -24.65
C LEU A 268 32.59 -30.87 -25.33
N LYS A 269 32.15 -30.79 -26.59
CA LYS A 269 31.70 -31.95 -27.39
C LYS A 269 32.85 -32.94 -27.63
N ASN A 270 34.10 -32.48 -27.67
CA ASN A 270 35.30 -33.30 -27.75
C ASN A 270 35.84 -33.80 -26.39
N GLY A 271 35.09 -33.61 -25.29
CA GLY A 271 35.40 -34.18 -23.98
C GLY A 271 36.31 -33.33 -23.09
N ALA A 272 36.48 -32.04 -23.38
CA ALA A 272 37.15 -31.12 -22.47
C ALA A 272 36.40 -31.01 -21.12
N ASP A 273 37.15 -30.70 -20.05
CA ASP A 273 36.57 -30.53 -18.72
C ASP A 273 35.76 -29.22 -18.63
N PHE A 274 34.48 -29.34 -18.28
CA PHE A 274 33.56 -28.20 -18.23
C PHE A 274 33.99 -27.15 -17.21
N ALA A 275 34.44 -27.58 -16.02
CA ALA A 275 34.79 -26.65 -14.95
C ALA A 275 36.04 -25.84 -15.29
N LYS A 276 37.04 -26.46 -15.93
CA LYS A 276 38.23 -25.79 -16.45
C LYS A 276 37.87 -24.76 -17.51
N LEU A 277 37.05 -25.14 -18.50
CA LEU A 277 36.62 -24.20 -19.53
C LEU A 277 35.77 -23.07 -18.96
N ALA A 278 34.93 -23.33 -17.96
CA ALA A 278 34.18 -22.27 -17.29
C ALA A 278 35.11 -21.27 -16.59
N GLY A 279 36.19 -21.72 -15.95
CA GLY A 279 37.19 -20.84 -15.35
C GLY A 279 37.96 -19.99 -16.36
N GLU A 280 38.22 -20.53 -17.55
CA GLU A 280 39.00 -19.88 -18.61
C GLU A 280 38.16 -18.96 -19.53
N TYR A 281 36.94 -19.37 -19.84
CA TYR A 281 36.11 -18.73 -20.87
C TYR A 281 34.93 -17.95 -20.32
N SER A 282 34.40 -18.29 -19.14
CA SER A 282 33.15 -17.71 -18.67
C SER A 282 33.33 -16.29 -18.13
N ASP A 283 32.49 -15.41 -18.63
CA ASP A 283 32.30 -14.04 -18.16
C ASP A 283 31.22 -13.93 -17.07
N ASP A 284 30.57 -15.04 -16.69
CA ASP A 284 29.63 -15.04 -15.56
C ASP A 284 30.37 -15.00 -14.21
N PRO A 285 30.34 -13.90 -13.44
CA PRO A 285 31.00 -13.83 -12.15
C PRO A 285 30.37 -14.77 -11.11
N GLY A 286 29.09 -15.11 -11.25
CA GLY A 286 28.34 -15.90 -10.29
C GLY A 286 28.67 -17.39 -10.29
N SER A 287 29.16 -17.94 -11.41
CA SER A 287 29.42 -19.38 -11.53
C SER A 287 30.79 -19.75 -12.07
N LYS A 288 31.54 -18.84 -12.71
CA LYS A 288 32.85 -19.16 -13.33
C LYS A 288 33.81 -19.85 -12.37
N GLN A 289 33.85 -19.42 -11.10
CA GLN A 289 34.74 -19.98 -10.08
C GLN A 289 34.25 -21.33 -9.54
N ASN A 290 32.97 -21.66 -9.74
CA ASN A 290 32.36 -22.93 -9.35
C ASN A 290 32.14 -23.86 -10.57
N GLY A 291 32.97 -23.70 -11.61
CA GLY A 291 32.90 -24.52 -12.81
C GLY A 291 31.61 -24.36 -13.62
N GLY A 292 31.01 -23.16 -13.58
CA GLY A 292 29.79 -22.82 -14.30
C GLY A 292 28.50 -23.34 -13.66
N LEU A 293 28.55 -23.90 -12.44
CA LEU A 293 27.41 -24.60 -11.83
C LEU A 293 26.39 -23.63 -11.21
N TYR A 294 25.15 -23.74 -11.66
CA TYR A 294 23.96 -23.41 -10.88
C TYR A 294 23.36 -24.72 -10.37
N GLU A 295 23.37 -24.92 -9.06
CA GLU A 295 22.92 -26.16 -8.42
C GLU A 295 21.49 -26.01 -7.92
N ASN A 296 20.61 -26.94 -8.30
CA ASN A 296 19.23 -27.04 -7.84
C ASN A 296 18.54 -25.67 -7.76
N ALA A 297 18.54 -24.96 -8.88
CA ALA A 297 18.04 -23.59 -8.98
C ALA A 297 16.67 -23.56 -9.68
N PRO A 298 15.77 -22.64 -9.28
CA PRO A 298 14.44 -22.51 -9.86
C PRO A 298 14.52 -21.89 -11.26
N VAL A 299 13.96 -22.61 -12.23
CA VAL A 299 14.08 -22.27 -13.66
C VAL A 299 13.25 -21.04 -14.02
N ASN A 300 12.18 -20.75 -13.30
CA ASN A 300 11.31 -19.58 -13.53
C ASN A 300 12.05 -18.24 -13.31
N ASN A 301 13.13 -18.23 -12.53
CA ASN A 301 13.98 -17.06 -12.30
C ASN A 301 14.97 -16.77 -13.45
N TRP A 302 15.05 -17.63 -14.47
CA TRP A 302 15.99 -17.46 -15.58
C TRP A 302 15.37 -16.72 -16.78
N VAL A 303 16.22 -15.96 -17.46
CA VAL A 303 15.85 -15.27 -18.72
C VAL A 303 15.32 -16.26 -19.75
N ALA A 304 14.32 -15.85 -20.52
CA ALA A 304 13.50 -16.75 -21.32
C ALA A 304 14.30 -17.71 -22.23
N PRO A 305 15.35 -17.29 -22.96
CA PRO A 305 16.10 -18.22 -23.82
C PRO A 305 16.89 -19.27 -23.01
N PHE A 306 17.52 -18.89 -21.91
CA PHE A 306 18.27 -19.80 -21.04
C PHE A 306 17.33 -20.80 -20.35
N ARG A 307 16.19 -20.32 -19.83
CA ARG A 307 15.11 -21.16 -19.30
C ARG A 307 14.62 -22.16 -20.33
N GLN A 308 14.32 -21.71 -21.55
CA GLN A 308 13.84 -22.59 -22.60
C GLN A 308 14.86 -23.70 -22.90
N ALA A 309 16.14 -23.35 -23.04
CA ALA A 309 17.20 -24.32 -23.26
C ALA A 309 17.30 -25.34 -22.10
N ALA A 310 17.26 -24.87 -20.85
CA ALA A 310 17.29 -25.76 -19.69
C ALA A 310 16.07 -26.72 -19.62
N LEU A 311 14.91 -26.29 -20.12
CA LEU A 311 13.68 -27.09 -20.15
C LEU A 311 13.64 -28.10 -21.31
N THR A 312 14.34 -27.84 -22.41
CA THR A 312 14.26 -28.70 -23.61
C THR A 312 15.49 -29.56 -23.86
N LEU A 313 16.68 -29.14 -23.41
CA LEU A 313 17.91 -29.89 -23.63
C LEU A 313 17.83 -31.28 -22.98
N GLU A 314 18.40 -32.29 -23.65
CA GLU A 314 18.55 -33.61 -23.06
C GLU A 314 19.55 -33.56 -21.90
N LEU A 315 19.34 -34.41 -20.89
CA LEU A 315 20.24 -34.44 -19.73
C LEU A 315 21.65 -34.83 -20.17
N ASN A 316 22.64 -34.11 -19.64
CA ASN A 316 24.07 -34.27 -19.89
C ASN A 316 24.53 -33.96 -21.32
N GLN A 317 23.66 -33.47 -22.20
CA GLN A 317 24.03 -32.97 -23.51
C GLN A 317 24.60 -31.55 -23.42
N VAL A 318 25.62 -31.25 -24.22
CA VAL A 318 26.12 -29.87 -24.42
C VAL A 318 25.24 -29.18 -25.46
N SER A 319 24.69 -28.02 -25.11
CA SER A 319 23.86 -27.22 -26.00
C SER A 319 24.69 -26.57 -27.11
N ASP A 320 24.02 -26.19 -28.19
CA ASP A 320 24.54 -25.14 -29.08
C ASP A 320 24.53 -23.78 -28.32
N PRO A 321 25.21 -22.72 -28.79
CA PRO A 321 25.23 -21.41 -28.14
C PRO A 321 23.83 -20.80 -28.04
N VAL A 322 23.35 -20.56 -26.82
CA VAL A 322 22.06 -19.95 -26.52
C VAL A 322 22.24 -18.46 -26.34
N GLU A 323 21.66 -17.65 -27.22
CA GLU A 323 21.72 -16.20 -27.12
C GLU A 323 20.79 -15.65 -26.03
N THR A 324 21.32 -14.73 -25.20
CA THR A 324 20.55 -13.88 -24.28
C THR A 324 21.07 -12.44 -24.33
N ASP A 325 20.42 -11.54 -23.60
CA ASP A 325 20.89 -10.14 -23.47
C ASP A 325 22.29 -10.02 -22.83
N TYR A 326 22.78 -11.08 -22.18
CA TYR A 326 24.10 -11.12 -21.57
C TYR A 326 25.20 -11.58 -22.53
N GLY A 327 24.85 -12.26 -23.62
CA GLY A 327 25.80 -12.91 -24.53
C GLY A 327 25.33 -14.29 -24.98
N TYR A 328 26.28 -15.18 -25.25
CA TYR A 328 26.00 -16.56 -25.62
C TYR A 328 26.34 -17.52 -24.49
N HIS A 329 25.42 -18.43 -24.18
CA HIS A 329 25.59 -19.46 -23.17
C HIS A 329 25.79 -20.82 -23.82
N VAL A 330 26.84 -21.52 -23.45
CA VAL A 330 26.98 -22.96 -23.74
C VAL A 330 26.70 -23.70 -22.46
N MET A 331 25.67 -24.56 -22.45
CA MET A 331 25.19 -25.17 -21.21
C MET A 331 25.06 -26.69 -21.29
N ARG A 332 25.03 -27.32 -20.12
CA ARG A 332 24.71 -28.73 -19.92
C ARG A 332 23.75 -28.87 -18.75
N VAL A 333 22.61 -29.51 -18.96
CA VAL A 333 21.63 -29.77 -17.90
C VAL A 333 21.98 -31.09 -17.22
N GLU A 334 22.36 -31.05 -15.95
CA GLU A 334 22.78 -32.23 -15.19
C GLU A 334 21.60 -32.86 -14.44
N LEU A 335 20.66 -32.03 -13.98
CA LEU A 335 19.44 -32.45 -13.30
C LEU A 335 18.29 -31.56 -13.73
N ARG A 336 17.10 -32.16 -13.86
CA ARG A 336 15.83 -31.45 -14.06
C ARG A 336 14.73 -32.21 -13.34
N LYS A 337 14.04 -31.54 -12.41
CA LYS A 337 12.93 -32.11 -11.62
C LYS A 337 11.92 -31.03 -11.30
N ASN A 338 10.67 -31.40 -11.02
CA ASN A 338 9.71 -30.47 -10.45
C ASN A 338 9.84 -30.45 -8.92
N MET A 339 9.60 -29.29 -8.31
CA MET A 339 9.40 -29.18 -6.87
C MET A 339 8.19 -30.03 -6.48
N PRO A 340 8.27 -30.85 -5.41
CA PRO A 340 7.13 -31.58 -4.89
C PRO A 340 5.97 -30.65 -4.54
N PHE A 341 4.73 -31.14 -4.69
CA PHE A 341 3.52 -30.37 -4.34
C PHE A 341 3.59 -29.81 -2.91
N GLU A 342 4.03 -30.61 -1.94
CA GLU A 342 4.14 -30.18 -0.54
C GLU A 342 5.10 -28.99 -0.33
N GLU A 343 6.13 -28.84 -1.17
CA GLU A 343 7.06 -27.69 -1.07
C GLU A 343 6.45 -26.39 -1.60
N VAL A 344 5.43 -26.47 -2.46
CA VAL A 344 4.76 -25.32 -3.09
C VAL A 344 3.33 -25.09 -2.60
N LYS A 345 2.84 -25.96 -1.70
CA LYS A 345 1.45 -25.95 -1.22
C LYS A 345 1.07 -24.64 -0.55
N ASP A 346 1.95 -24.10 0.30
CA ASP A 346 1.70 -22.83 1.00
C ASP A 346 1.70 -21.64 0.05
N GLU A 347 2.56 -21.64 -0.96
CA GLU A 347 2.57 -20.63 -2.02
C GLU A 347 1.26 -20.66 -2.82
N LEU A 348 0.84 -21.85 -3.27
CA LEU A 348 -0.43 -22.04 -3.98
C LEU A 348 -1.63 -21.63 -3.14
N LYS A 349 -1.60 -21.90 -1.83
CA LYS A 349 -2.63 -21.46 -0.89
C LYS A 349 -2.69 -19.95 -0.82
N ALA A 350 -1.55 -19.27 -0.66
CA ALA A 350 -1.48 -17.81 -0.62
C ALA A 350 -1.96 -17.17 -1.95
N GLN A 351 -1.55 -17.72 -3.10
CA GLN A 351 -2.02 -17.29 -4.41
C GLN A 351 -3.53 -17.48 -4.57
N THR A 352 -4.07 -18.62 -4.11
CA THR A 352 -5.51 -18.89 -4.13
C THR A 352 -6.27 -17.87 -3.29
N VAL A 353 -5.84 -17.62 -2.06
CA VAL A 353 -6.47 -16.61 -1.19
C VAL A 353 -6.44 -15.22 -1.83
N SER A 354 -5.29 -14.81 -2.39
CA SER A 354 -5.16 -13.53 -3.09
C SER A 354 -6.09 -13.43 -4.29
N SER A 355 -6.17 -14.49 -5.11
CA SER A 355 -7.07 -14.56 -6.26
C SER A 355 -8.54 -14.49 -5.85
N GLU A 356 -8.93 -15.20 -4.79
CA GLU A 356 -10.30 -15.18 -4.26
C GLU A 356 -10.66 -13.80 -3.70
N TYR A 357 -9.72 -13.16 -2.98
CA TYR A 357 -9.92 -11.81 -2.48
C TYR A 357 -10.11 -10.79 -3.62
N ASN A 358 -9.27 -10.85 -4.66
CA ASN A 358 -9.37 -9.98 -5.82
C ASN A 358 -10.69 -10.18 -6.58
N SER A 359 -11.09 -11.44 -6.77
CA SER A 359 -12.38 -11.80 -7.37
C SER A 359 -13.56 -11.25 -6.54
N PHE A 360 -13.49 -11.39 -5.22
CA PHE A 360 -14.49 -10.85 -4.30
C PHE A 360 -14.57 -9.32 -4.40
N MET A 361 -13.43 -8.62 -4.34
CA MET A 361 -13.36 -7.15 -4.42
C MET A 361 -13.86 -6.60 -5.77
N GLY A 362 -13.51 -7.25 -6.88
CA GLY A 362 -13.85 -6.80 -8.24
C GLY A 362 -15.25 -7.21 -8.70
N GLY A 363 -15.81 -8.28 -8.14
CA GLY A 363 -17.12 -8.82 -8.49
C GLY A 363 -18.13 -8.65 -7.36
N GLU A 364 -18.19 -9.65 -6.48
CA GLU A 364 -19.25 -9.81 -5.47
C GLU A 364 -19.46 -8.56 -4.60
N LEU A 365 -18.37 -7.89 -4.17
CA LEU A 365 -18.46 -6.72 -3.32
C LEU A 365 -19.25 -5.57 -3.98
N ASN A 366 -19.13 -5.40 -5.29
CA ASN A 366 -19.86 -4.36 -6.04
C ASN A 366 -21.38 -4.61 -6.03
N GLU A 367 -21.81 -5.87 -5.94
CA GLU A 367 -23.23 -6.21 -5.82
C GLU A 367 -23.75 -6.08 -4.37
N ILE A 368 -22.85 -6.21 -3.39
CA ILE A 368 -23.17 -6.13 -1.96
C ILE A 368 -23.27 -4.67 -1.48
N ILE A 369 -22.43 -3.78 -2.00
CA ILE A 369 -22.46 -2.34 -1.70
C ILE A 369 -23.67 -1.73 -2.41
N GLN A 370 -24.61 -1.21 -1.63
CA GLN A 370 -25.83 -0.59 -2.17
C GLN A 370 -25.61 0.88 -2.53
N ASN A 371 -24.82 1.58 -1.71
CA ASN A 371 -24.58 3.01 -1.88
C ASN A 371 -23.28 3.42 -1.16
N ILE A 372 -22.54 4.36 -1.77
CA ILE A 372 -21.43 5.09 -1.16
C ILE A 372 -21.77 6.58 -1.22
N THR A 373 -21.90 7.21 -0.06
CA THR A 373 -22.21 8.63 0.13
C THR A 373 -21.05 9.31 0.85
N MET A 374 -19.83 9.03 0.40
CA MET A 374 -18.70 9.78 0.89
C MET A 374 -18.84 11.24 0.45
N PRO A 375 -18.61 12.19 1.36
CA PRO A 375 -18.47 13.58 0.96
C PRO A 375 -17.30 13.70 0.00
N LYS A 376 -17.55 14.42 -1.08
CA LYS A 376 -16.63 14.55 -2.21
C LYS A 376 -15.46 15.40 -1.85
#